data_AF-A0A3A8GUB9-F1
#
_entry.id   AF-A0A3A8GUB9-F1
#
_cell.length_a   1.000
_cell.length_b   1.000
_cell.length_c   1.000
_cell.angle_alpha   90.00
_cell.angle_beta   90.00
_cell.angle_gamma   90.00
#
_symmetry.space_group_name_H-M   'P 1'
#
loop_
_entity.id
_entity.type
_entity.pdbx_description
1 polymer ?
#
loop_
_entity_poly.entity_id
_entity_poly.type
_entity_poly.pdbx_seq_one_letter_code
_entity_poly.pdbx_strand_id
1 'polypeptide(L)'
;MFRCEDLAPKRIVRTRGALPVAPIFVAPGSGPQRTWGSAQGLPRDAVPVMVFRWHPREKLPSELRREKAQQEWARRPKERHHIFPQAFKEHFDDKRIDIHKYVIAIDAEVHARIHRGKDGGPWNQDWDAFIQRDQGDVPIPTYFEHASWMIQKYGLFGLTMTYWQQVELAPVSVEE
;
A
#
# COMPACT_ATOMS: atom_id res chain seq x y z
N MET A 1 -24.86 -22.76 -27.08
CA MET A 1 -23.99 -22.94 -25.90
C MET A 1 -22.62 -23.29 -26.43
N PHE A 2 -21.65 -22.38 -26.43
CA PHE A 2 -20.27 -22.69 -26.86
C PHE A 2 -19.53 -23.22 -25.64
N ARG A 3 -19.13 -24.49 -25.67
CA ARG A 3 -18.39 -25.08 -24.55
C ARG A 3 -16.90 -24.92 -24.83
N CYS A 4 -16.08 -24.70 -23.80
CA CYS A 4 -14.63 -24.51 -23.94
C CYS A 4 -13.91 -25.71 -24.61
N GLU A 5 -14.59 -26.84 -24.72
CA GLU A 5 -14.18 -28.09 -25.36
C GLU A 5 -14.26 -28.06 -26.90
N ASP A 6 -14.98 -27.11 -27.50
CA ASP A 6 -15.08 -26.95 -28.96
C ASP A 6 -13.89 -26.20 -29.59
N LEU A 7 -12.91 -25.78 -28.77
CA LEU A 7 -11.74 -25.03 -29.20
C LEU A 7 -10.51 -25.93 -29.25
N ALA A 8 -9.83 -25.96 -30.40
CA ALA A 8 -8.59 -26.72 -30.57
C ALA A 8 -7.59 -26.41 -29.43
N PRO A 9 -7.12 -27.42 -28.67
CA PRO A 9 -6.16 -27.22 -27.59
C PRO A 9 -4.92 -26.48 -28.13
N LYS A 10 -4.39 -25.51 -27.36
CA LYS A 10 -3.22 -24.67 -27.67
C LYS A 10 -3.42 -23.45 -28.60
N ARG A 11 -4.64 -23.15 -29.07
CA ARG A 11 -4.92 -21.94 -29.87
C ARG A 11 -5.54 -20.77 -29.08
N ILE A 12 -5.67 -20.93 -27.76
CA ILE A 12 -6.25 -19.93 -26.86
C ILE A 12 -5.12 -19.03 -26.35
N VAL A 13 -5.09 -17.78 -26.83
CA VAL A 13 -4.25 -16.74 -26.25
C VAL A 13 -5.12 -15.95 -25.27
N ARG A 14 -4.76 -15.95 -23.98
CA ARG A 14 -5.36 -15.03 -23.02
C ARG A 14 -4.85 -13.63 -23.32
N THR A 15 -5.65 -12.82 -23.99
CA THR A 15 -5.40 -11.38 -24.00
C THR A 15 -5.71 -10.89 -22.59
N ARG A 16 -4.70 -10.37 -21.89
CA ARG A 16 -4.99 -9.53 -20.72
C ARG A 16 -5.64 -8.29 -21.30
N GLY A 17 -6.97 -8.23 -21.25
CA GLY A 17 -7.63 -6.93 -21.23
C GLY A 17 -6.88 -6.10 -20.18
N ALA A 18 -6.58 -4.84 -20.51
CA ALA A 18 -6.05 -3.89 -19.54
C ALA A 18 -6.73 -4.14 -18.20
N LEU A 19 -5.93 -4.13 -17.13
CA LEU A 19 -6.24 -4.34 -15.70
C LEU A 19 -7.71 -4.06 -15.32
N PRO A 20 -8.23 -4.52 -14.17
CA PRO A 20 -9.37 -3.83 -13.58
C PRO A 20 -8.91 -2.40 -13.28
N VAL A 21 -9.01 -1.53 -14.28
CA VAL A 21 -8.82 -0.10 -14.16
C VAL A 21 -9.98 0.27 -13.25
N ALA A 22 -9.64 0.71 -12.04
CA ALA A 22 -10.56 1.44 -11.18
C ALA A 22 -11.43 2.35 -12.05
N PRO A 23 -12.74 2.53 -11.77
CA PRO A 23 -13.65 3.23 -12.66
C PRO A 23 -12.98 4.51 -13.13
N ILE A 24 -12.66 4.56 -14.43
CA ILE A 24 -12.13 5.76 -15.06
C ILE A 24 -13.17 6.82 -14.74
N PHE A 25 -12.78 7.85 -13.97
CA PHE A 25 -13.64 8.98 -13.67
C PHE A 25 -14.22 9.48 -14.99
N VAL A 26 -15.50 9.17 -15.22
CA VAL A 26 -16.24 9.64 -16.37
C VAL A 26 -16.48 11.12 -16.12
N ALA A 27 -15.80 11.98 -16.87
CA ALA A 27 -16.03 13.42 -16.77
C ALA A 27 -17.53 13.71 -17.01
N PRO A 28 -18.14 14.68 -16.30
CA PRO A 28 -19.55 14.99 -16.50
C PRO A 28 -19.80 15.41 -17.95
N GLY A 29 -20.57 14.61 -18.70
CA GLY A 29 -20.90 14.87 -20.11
C GLY A 29 -20.40 13.81 -21.11
N SER A 30 -19.51 12.90 -20.73
CA SER A 30 -19.19 11.73 -21.55
C SER A 30 -20.08 10.55 -21.16
N GLY A 31 -21.12 10.28 -21.95
CA GLY A 31 -21.85 9.01 -21.84
C GLY A 31 -20.91 7.82 -22.09
N PRO A 32 -21.33 6.58 -21.78
CA PRO A 32 -20.51 5.38 -22.01
C PRO A 32 -20.06 5.34 -23.47
N GLN A 33 -18.80 5.68 -23.72
CA GLN A 33 -18.23 5.64 -25.05
C GLN A 33 -18.20 4.18 -25.48
N ARG A 34 -19.04 3.82 -26.45
CA ARG A 34 -18.94 2.53 -27.12
C ARG A 34 -17.64 2.54 -27.92
N THR A 35 -16.59 1.95 -27.37
CA THR A 35 -15.36 1.65 -28.08
C THR A 35 -15.64 0.56 -29.12
N TRP A 36 -16.34 0.90 -30.20
CA TRP A 36 -16.42 0.11 -31.43
C TRP A 36 -15.15 0.29 -32.27
N GLY A 37 -13.99 0.43 -31.63
CA GLY A 37 -12.70 0.36 -32.32
C GLY A 37 -12.39 -1.10 -32.63
N SER A 38 -11.74 -1.36 -33.77
CA SER A 38 -11.24 -2.69 -34.10
C SER A 38 -10.43 -3.23 -32.92
N ALA A 39 -10.92 -4.27 -32.26
CA ALA A 39 -10.12 -5.03 -31.31
C ALA A 39 -8.81 -5.36 -32.01
N GLN A 40 -7.68 -5.16 -31.32
CA GLN A 40 -6.36 -5.50 -31.83
C GLN A 40 -6.46 -6.85 -32.56
N GLY A 41 -6.20 -6.85 -33.87
CA GLY A 41 -6.49 -7.98 -34.74
C GLY A 41 -5.92 -9.25 -34.12
N LEU A 42 -6.80 -10.18 -33.74
CA LEU A 42 -6.34 -11.42 -33.16
C LEU A 42 -5.54 -12.18 -34.22
N PRO A 43 -4.48 -12.93 -33.86
CA PRO A 43 -3.66 -13.61 -34.85
C PRO A 43 -4.48 -14.51 -35.78
N ARG A 44 -4.37 -14.30 -37.10
CA ARG A 44 -5.06 -15.07 -38.16
C ARG A 44 -6.60 -14.99 -38.00
N ASP A 45 -7.30 -16.10 -38.19
CA ASP A 45 -8.76 -16.21 -38.13
C ASP A 45 -9.31 -16.38 -36.71
N ALA A 46 -8.61 -15.84 -35.70
CA ALA A 46 -9.05 -15.96 -34.31
C ALA A 46 -10.22 -15.02 -34.03
N VAL A 47 -11.29 -15.55 -33.43
CA VAL A 47 -12.50 -14.80 -33.07
C VAL A 47 -12.51 -14.57 -31.55
N PRO A 48 -12.88 -13.38 -31.05
CA PRO A 48 -12.97 -13.14 -29.61
C PRO A 48 -14.05 -14.02 -28.98
N VAL A 49 -13.71 -14.68 -27.86
CA VAL A 49 -14.65 -15.45 -27.04
C VAL A 49 -14.84 -14.74 -25.71
N MET A 50 -16.06 -14.31 -25.42
CA MET A 50 -16.42 -13.71 -24.13
C MET A 50 -16.64 -14.83 -23.11
N VAL A 51 -15.90 -14.78 -21.99
CA VAL A 51 -16.01 -15.78 -20.92
C VAL A 51 -16.49 -15.10 -19.64
N PHE A 52 -17.71 -15.43 -19.23
CA PHE A 52 -18.24 -15.05 -17.91
C PHE A 52 -17.87 -16.13 -16.90
N ARG A 53 -17.13 -15.77 -15.85
CA ARG A 53 -16.90 -16.67 -14.71
C ARG A 53 -18.09 -16.58 -13.77
N TRP A 54 -18.94 -17.60 -13.78
CA TRP A 54 -20.11 -17.68 -12.91
C TRP A 54 -19.74 -17.84 -11.42
N HIS A 55 -18.58 -18.41 -11.13
CA HIS A 55 -18.08 -18.62 -9.77
C HIS A 55 -16.76 -17.87 -9.53
N PRO A 56 -16.54 -17.37 -8.30
CA PRO A 56 -15.25 -16.82 -7.89
C PRO A 56 -14.13 -17.84 -8.14
N ARG A 57 -12.96 -17.35 -8.55
CA ARG A 57 -11.77 -18.19 -8.64
C ARG A 57 -11.39 -18.68 -7.23
N GLU A 58 -11.00 -19.93 -7.13
CA GLU A 58 -10.36 -20.44 -5.91
C GLU A 58 -9.15 -19.57 -5.54
N LYS A 59 -9.08 -19.12 -4.29
CA LYS A 59 -7.99 -18.24 -3.82
C LYS A 59 -6.66 -18.98 -3.93
N LEU A 60 -5.64 -18.30 -4.43
CA LEU A 60 -4.28 -18.85 -4.45
C LEU A 60 -3.76 -19.00 -3.02
N PRO A 61 -2.83 -19.94 -2.76
CA PRO A 61 -2.16 -20.04 -1.47
C PRO A 61 -1.48 -18.73 -1.01
N SER A 62 -1.02 -17.88 -1.94
CA SER A 62 -0.50 -16.54 -1.63
C SER A 62 -1.58 -15.55 -1.19
N GLU A 63 -2.78 -15.63 -1.77
CA GLU A 63 -3.92 -14.78 -1.40
C GLU A 63 -4.43 -15.13 -0.02
N LEU A 64 -4.56 -16.43 0.29
CA LEU A 64 -4.94 -16.91 1.61
C LEU A 64 -3.92 -16.51 2.69
N ARG A 65 -2.61 -16.64 2.40
CA ARG A 65 -1.56 -16.16 3.31
C ARG A 65 -1.66 -14.66 3.56
N ARG A 66 -1.91 -13.86 2.52
CA ARG A 66 -2.07 -12.41 2.64
C ARG A 66 -3.29 -12.03 3.48
N GLU A 67 -4.41 -12.70 3.25
CA GLU A 67 -5.65 -12.49 4.01
C GLU A 67 -5.46 -12.85 5.49
N LYS A 68 -4.83 -14.00 5.77
CA LYS A 68 -4.48 -14.38 7.14
C LYS A 68 -3.57 -13.35 7.82
N ALA A 69 -2.53 -12.88 7.12
CA ALA A 69 -1.63 -11.85 7.65
C ALA A 69 -2.38 -10.52 7.90
N GLN A 70 -3.33 -10.15 7.05
CA GLN A 70 -4.18 -8.97 7.26
C GLN A 70 -5.11 -9.13 8.46
N GLN A 71 -5.71 -10.30 8.66
CA GLN A 71 -6.55 -10.60 9.83
C GLN A 71 -5.73 -10.60 11.12
N GLU A 72 -4.55 -11.22 11.11
CA GLU A 72 -3.61 -11.19 12.24
C GLU A 72 -3.18 -9.75 12.55
N TRP A 73 -2.86 -8.97 11.53
CA TRP A 73 -2.54 -7.56 11.69
C TRP A 73 -3.72 -6.79 12.28
N ALA A 74 -4.95 -6.98 11.80
CA ALA A 74 -6.14 -6.30 12.30
C ALA A 74 -6.49 -6.64 13.76
N ARG A 75 -6.10 -7.83 14.25
CA ARG A 75 -6.34 -8.26 15.64
C ARG A 75 -5.39 -7.67 16.66
N ARG A 76 -4.21 -7.21 16.25
CA ARG A 76 -3.22 -6.65 17.18
C ARG A 76 -3.54 -5.17 17.47
N PRO A 77 -3.26 -4.65 18.67
CA PRO A 77 -3.42 -3.23 18.95
C PRO A 77 -2.54 -2.38 18.02
N LYS A 78 -3.06 -1.23 17.59
CA LYS A 78 -2.35 -0.29 16.72
C LYS A 78 -2.13 1.03 17.43
N GLU A 79 -0.96 1.60 17.23
CA GLU A 79 -0.57 2.89 17.78
C GLU A 79 -0.07 3.81 16.67
N ARG A 80 -0.38 5.09 16.81
CA ARG A 80 0.13 6.13 15.91
C ARG A 80 1.61 6.36 16.20
N HIS A 81 2.42 6.30 15.16
CA HIS A 81 3.86 6.55 15.25
C HIS A 81 4.26 7.60 14.22
N HIS A 82 4.93 8.67 14.66
CA HIS A 82 5.44 9.70 13.77
C HIS A 82 6.67 9.19 13.00
N ILE A 83 6.64 9.33 11.69
CA ILE A 83 7.78 8.98 10.82
C ILE A 83 8.95 9.92 11.11
N PHE A 84 8.66 11.20 11.36
CA PHE A 84 9.62 12.19 11.83
C PHE A 84 9.43 12.39 13.35
N PRO A 85 10.40 12.00 14.20
CA PRO A 85 10.19 11.98 15.64
C PRO A 85 9.87 13.35 16.22
N GLN A 86 8.94 13.38 17.19
CA GLN A 86 8.60 14.60 17.92
C GLN A 86 9.79 15.18 18.69
N ALA A 87 10.76 14.36 19.08
CA ALA A 87 11.98 14.80 19.76
C ALA A 87 12.82 15.79 18.94
N PHE A 88 12.72 15.75 17.60
CA PHE A 88 13.45 16.64 16.68
C PHE A 88 12.51 17.57 15.91
N LYS A 89 11.33 17.87 16.48
CA LYS A 89 10.31 18.68 15.80
C LYS A 89 10.85 20.00 15.29
N GLU A 90 11.61 20.73 16.09
CA GLU A 90 12.17 22.04 15.72
C GLU A 90 13.06 21.93 14.47
N HIS A 91 13.93 20.91 14.42
CA HIS A 91 14.78 20.64 13.27
C HIS A 91 13.98 20.37 11.99
N PHE A 92 12.89 19.61 12.09
CA PHE A 92 12.02 19.34 10.94
C PHE A 92 11.19 20.56 10.51
N ASP A 93 10.74 21.37 11.47
CA ASP A 93 10.01 22.62 11.19
C ASP A 93 10.90 23.60 10.39
N ASP A 94 12.19 23.71 10.72
CA ASP A 94 13.17 24.53 9.99
C ASP A 94 13.32 24.08 8.52
N LYS A 95 13.22 22.76 8.29
CA LYS A 95 13.21 22.15 6.95
C LYS A 95 11.82 22.16 6.29
N ARG A 96 10.82 22.78 6.93
CA ARG A 96 9.41 22.85 6.48
C ARG A 96 8.73 21.48 6.35
N ILE A 97 9.12 20.54 7.21
CA ILE A 97 8.53 19.20 7.30
C ILE A 97 7.60 19.17 8.52
N ASP A 98 6.29 19.30 8.27
CA ASP A 98 5.27 19.14 9.33
C ASP A 98 5.13 17.66 9.72
N ILE A 99 5.71 17.29 10.85
CA ILE A 99 5.75 15.92 11.35
C ILE A 99 4.36 15.31 11.54
N HIS A 100 3.33 16.11 11.83
CA HIS A 100 1.97 15.62 12.06
C HIS A 100 1.30 15.14 10.77
N LYS A 101 1.83 15.49 9.60
CA LYS A 101 1.35 14.98 8.31
C LYS A 101 1.89 13.59 7.97
N TYR A 102 2.92 13.14 8.69
CA TYR A 102 3.65 11.92 8.38
C TYR A 102 3.60 10.95 9.56
N VAL A 103 2.45 10.32 9.72
CA VAL A 103 2.19 9.32 10.76
C VAL A 103 1.88 7.98 10.12
N ILE A 104 2.27 6.89 10.80
CA ILE A 104 1.92 5.53 10.41
C ILE A 104 1.31 4.82 11.62
N ALA A 105 0.18 4.15 11.42
CA ALA A 105 -0.40 3.27 12.44
C ALA A 105 0.28 1.90 12.37
N ILE A 106 1.08 1.59 13.39
CA ILE A 106 1.87 0.36 13.48
C ILE A 106 1.41 -0.49 14.65
N ASP A 107 1.85 -1.74 14.67
CA ASP A 107 1.66 -2.64 15.80
C ASP A 107 2.26 -2.05 17.09
N ALA A 108 1.53 -2.09 18.19
CA ALA A 108 1.99 -1.56 19.49
C ALA A 108 3.27 -2.24 19.98
N GLU A 109 3.49 -3.53 19.68
CA GLU A 109 4.72 -4.22 20.04
C GLU A 109 5.92 -3.67 19.25
N VAL A 110 5.72 -3.36 17.97
CA VAL A 110 6.74 -2.72 17.13
C VAL A 110 7.04 -1.32 17.66
N HIS A 111 6.00 -0.54 17.99
CA HIS A 111 6.15 0.80 18.57
C HIS A 111 6.96 0.76 19.88
N ALA A 112 6.60 -0.14 20.81
CA ALA A 112 7.33 -0.32 22.06
C ALA A 112 8.78 -0.79 21.84
N ARG A 113 9.03 -1.63 20.83
CA ARG A 113 10.38 -2.12 20.52
C ARG A 113 11.30 -1.02 20.01
N ILE A 114 10.83 -0.18 19.09
CA ILE A 114 11.66 0.86 18.46
C ILE A 114 11.88 2.07 19.38
N HIS A 115 11.01 2.27 20.38
CA HIS A 115 11.19 3.25 21.45
C HIS A 115 11.69 2.67 22.76
N ARG A 116 12.11 1.40 22.78
CA ARG A 116 12.65 0.77 23.99
C ARG A 116 13.94 1.45 24.41
N GLY A 117 14.02 1.83 25.68
CA GLY A 117 15.22 2.43 26.27
C GLY A 117 15.04 3.92 26.56
N LYS A 118 16.14 4.67 26.56
CA LYS A 118 16.14 6.11 26.84
C LYS A 118 15.94 6.91 25.57
N ASP A 119 15.46 8.15 25.73
CA ASP A 119 15.42 9.18 24.69
C ASP A 119 14.69 8.78 23.40
N GLY A 120 13.65 7.94 23.52
CA GLY A 120 12.90 7.41 22.38
C GLY A 120 13.61 6.27 21.64
N GLY A 121 14.60 5.64 22.26
CA GLY A 121 15.17 4.37 21.85
C GLY A 121 15.92 4.39 20.51
N PRO A 122 16.12 3.22 19.90
CA PRO A 122 16.83 3.09 18.63
C PRO A 122 16.28 4.00 17.50
N TRP A 123 14.97 4.23 17.48
CA TRP A 123 14.35 5.11 16.48
C TRP A 123 14.92 6.53 16.51
N ASN A 124 14.95 7.14 17.71
CA ASN A 124 15.47 8.49 17.86
C ASN A 124 16.99 8.54 17.71
N GLN A 125 17.72 7.49 18.12
CA GLN A 125 19.18 7.43 17.99
C GLN A 125 19.63 7.47 16.52
N ASP A 126 18.96 6.75 15.62
CA ASP A 126 19.30 6.79 14.20
C ASP A 126 18.94 8.13 13.56
N TRP A 127 17.81 8.72 13.96
CA TRP A 127 17.42 10.06 13.51
C TRP A 127 18.42 11.12 13.96
N ASP A 128 18.84 11.08 15.22
CA ASP A 128 19.90 11.96 15.74
C ASP A 128 21.18 11.77 14.93
N ALA A 129 21.64 10.52 14.73
CA ALA A 129 22.84 10.26 13.95
C ALA A 129 22.76 10.77 12.50
N PHE A 130 21.58 10.81 11.89
CA PHE A 130 21.35 11.43 10.58
C PHE A 130 21.38 12.95 10.65
N ILE A 131 20.67 13.53 11.63
CA ILE A 131 20.56 14.99 11.83
C ILE A 131 21.92 15.60 12.17
N GLN A 132 22.71 14.96 13.04
CA GLN A 132 24.05 15.44 13.40
C GLN A 132 25.05 15.43 12.23
N ARG A 133 24.76 14.68 11.16
CA ARG A 133 25.53 14.70 9.91
C ARG A 133 25.05 15.78 8.94
N ASP A 134 23.86 16.33 9.15
CA ASP A 134 23.37 17.45 8.36
C ASP A 134 24.14 18.72 8.77
N GLN A 135 24.97 19.23 7.87
CA GLN A 135 25.70 20.49 8.04
C GLN A 135 24.83 21.72 7.72
N GLY A 136 23.52 21.54 7.52
CA GLY A 136 22.54 22.58 7.18
C GLY A 136 22.03 22.48 5.74
N ASP A 137 22.77 21.81 4.86
CA ASP A 137 22.53 21.80 3.41
C ASP A 137 21.85 20.54 2.88
N VAL A 138 21.49 19.57 3.74
CA VAL A 138 20.85 18.34 3.25
C VAL A 138 19.47 18.67 2.63
N PRO A 139 19.23 18.30 1.35
CA PRO A 139 17.96 18.54 0.69
C PRO A 139 16.79 17.79 1.35
N ILE A 140 15.60 18.38 1.32
CA ILE A 140 14.36 17.76 1.85
C ILE A 140 14.14 16.33 1.31
N PRO A 141 14.32 16.01 0.01
CA PRO A 141 14.15 14.64 -0.47
C PRO A 141 15.00 13.60 0.27
N THR A 142 16.20 13.96 0.71
CA THR A 142 17.09 13.06 1.45
C THR A 142 16.52 12.70 2.82
N TYR A 143 15.72 13.56 3.44
CA TYR A 143 14.98 13.24 4.66
C TYR A 143 13.92 12.15 4.42
N PHE A 144 13.24 12.20 3.27
CA PHE A 144 12.25 11.19 2.90
C PHE A 144 12.89 9.87 2.48
N GLU A 145 14.06 9.91 1.85
CA GLU A 145 14.88 8.72 1.60
C GLU A 145 15.33 8.08 2.91
N HIS A 146 15.82 8.89 3.86
CA HIS A 146 16.19 8.41 5.18
C HIS A 146 14.99 7.83 5.94
N ALA A 147 13.84 8.49 5.90
CA ALA A 147 12.60 7.98 6.48
C ALA A 147 12.19 6.63 5.85
N SER A 148 12.31 6.51 4.53
CA SER A 148 12.03 5.26 3.80
C SER A 148 12.98 4.14 4.20
N TRP A 149 14.27 4.47 4.44
CA TRP A 149 15.25 3.54 4.97
C TRP A 149 14.94 3.13 6.41
N MET A 150 14.54 4.07 7.27
CA MET A 150 14.13 3.81 8.66
C MET A 150 12.93 2.87 8.74
N ILE A 151 11.91 3.10 7.90
CA ILE A 151 10.73 2.22 7.79
C ILE A 151 11.16 0.79 7.44
N GLN A 152 12.07 0.62 6.49
CA GLN A 152 12.58 -0.70 6.09
C GLN A 152 13.44 -1.34 7.18
N LYS A 153 14.39 -0.59 7.78
CA LYS A 153 15.31 -1.06 8.82
C LYS A 153 14.56 -1.64 10.01
N TYR A 154 13.49 -0.96 10.44
CA TYR A 154 12.72 -1.36 11.62
C TYR A 154 11.49 -2.22 11.31
N GLY A 155 11.21 -2.45 10.02
CA GLY A 155 10.08 -3.24 9.56
C GLY A 155 8.73 -2.62 9.93
N LEU A 156 8.59 -1.30 9.76
CA LEU A 156 7.33 -0.60 10.01
C LEU A 156 6.34 -0.93 8.87
N PHE A 157 5.27 -1.64 9.23
CA PHE A 157 4.15 -1.92 8.32
C PHE A 157 2.86 -1.40 8.93
N GLY A 158 2.14 -0.59 8.18
CA GLY A 158 0.99 0.13 8.72
C GLY A 158 0.28 1.01 7.72
N LEU A 159 -0.83 1.59 8.19
CA LEU A 159 -1.59 2.58 7.44
C LEU A 159 -0.93 3.95 7.61
N THR A 160 -0.52 4.58 6.51
CA THR A 160 -0.05 5.96 6.53
C THR A 160 -1.24 6.92 6.67
N MET A 161 -1.08 7.94 7.51
CA MET A 161 -2.13 8.87 7.88
C MET A 161 -1.53 10.19 8.38
N THR A 162 -2.41 11.17 8.61
CA THR A 162 -2.04 12.33 9.44
C THR A 162 -2.39 12.05 10.91
N TYR A 163 -1.74 12.74 11.83
CA TYR A 163 -1.97 12.60 13.26
C TYR A 163 -3.44 12.86 13.64
N TRP A 164 -4.07 13.85 12.99
CA TRP A 164 -5.44 14.29 13.26
C TRP A 164 -6.52 13.41 12.60
N GLN A 165 -6.13 12.50 11.70
CA GLN A 165 -7.08 11.63 11.04
C GLN A 165 -7.70 10.66 12.06
N GLN A 166 -9.02 10.69 12.15
CA GLN A 166 -9.78 9.76 12.96
C GLN A 166 -9.90 8.44 12.20
N VAL A 167 -9.21 7.41 12.70
CA VAL A 167 -9.30 6.03 12.23
C VAL A 167 -9.48 5.18 13.47
N GLU A 168 -10.40 4.22 13.42
CA GLU A 168 -10.54 3.22 14.48
C GLU A 168 -9.33 2.29 14.43
N LEU A 169 -8.46 2.42 15.42
CA LEU A 169 -7.23 1.63 15.57
C LEU A 169 -7.41 0.47 16.56
N ALA A 170 -8.62 0.35 17.14
CA ALA A 170 -8.99 -0.75 17.98
C ALA A 170 -8.95 -2.06 17.16
N PRO A 171 -8.51 -3.17 17.78
CA PRO A 171 -8.55 -4.44 17.09
C PRO A 171 -9.99 -4.81 16.77
N VAL A 172 -10.25 -5.25 15.53
CA VAL A 172 -11.59 -5.65 15.11
C VAL A 172 -11.95 -6.94 15.85
N SER A 173 -12.99 -6.89 16.69
CA SER A 173 -13.60 -8.09 17.25
C SER A 173 -14.27 -8.88 16.12
N VAL A 174 -13.77 -10.08 15.85
CA VAL A 174 -14.45 -11.02 14.96
C VAL A 174 -15.36 -11.83 15.87
N GLU A 175 -16.66 -11.58 15.81
CA GLU A 175 -17.66 -12.50 16.40
C GLU A 175 -17.51 -13.86 15.69
N GLU A 176 -17.39 -14.94 16.49
CA GLU A 176 -17.20 -16.32 16.02
C GLU A 176 -18.47 -16.94 15.42
#